data_AF-A0A925H8H6-F1
#
_entry.id   AF-A0A925H8H6-F1
#
_cell.length_a   1.000
_cell.length_b   1.000
_cell.length_c   1.000
_cell.angle_alpha   90.00
_cell.angle_beta   90.00
_cell.angle_gamma   90.00
#
_symmetry.space_group_name_H-M   'P 1'
#
loop_
_entity.id
_entity.type
_entity.pdbx_description
1 polymer ?
#
loop_
_entity_poly.entity_id
_entity_poly.type
_entity_poly.pdbx_seq_one_letter_code
_entity_poly.pdbx_strand_id
1 'polypeptide(L)'
;MKLKILLKRLLLVIFIFLLFYGIYYCWVSFPVATGYGAKVLCSSIFVSGRNEEDIKAQELDFTPLNIASYKVSYNDSSVTCSLFGFAIRKAIYRKGLGATVVNQLSEKDIRLQKFGVAVMPTIDTDTIPWPSGDKLTDSFPSNIDSIALVNAVDNLFKEMDTANPNRTRALIIVFNNQII
;
A
#
# COMPACT_ATOMS: atom_id res chain seq x y z
N MET A 1 53.13 18.98 -10.99
CA MET A 1 53.04 17.57 -10.54
C MET A 1 52.27 17.40 -9.22
N LYS A 2 52.60 18.17 -8.16
CA LYS A 2 51.92 18.10 -6.85
C LYS A 2 50.41 18.41 -6.89
N LEU A 3 49.97 19.41 -7.66
CA LEU A 3 48.56 19.78 -7.78
C LEU A 3 47.67 18.63 -8.33
N LYS A 4 48.17 17.87 -9.31
CA LYS A 4 47.47 16.69 -9.86
C LYS A 4 47.32 15.58 -8.82
N ILE A 5 48.30 15.42 -7.93
CA ILE A 5 48.26 14.42 -6.85
C ILE A 5 47.26 14.85 -5.76
N LEU A 6 47.26 16.13 -5.39
CA LEU A 6 46.28 16.72 -4.47
C LEU A 6 44.85 16.60 -5.00
N LEU A 7 44.62 16.89 -6.28
CA LEU A 7 43.31 16.75 -6.92
C LEU A 7 42.80 15.30 -6.91
N LYS A 8 43.67 14.33 -7.23
CA LYS A 8 43.32 12.89 -7.15
C LYS A 8 42.95 12.45 -5.74
N ARG A 9 43.66 12.95 -4.71
CA ARG A 9 43.35 12.66 -3.31
C ARG A 9 42.00 13.28 -2.90
N LEU A 10 41.72 14.51 -3.31
CA LEU A 10 40.44 15.16 -3.04
C LEU A 10 39.27 14.39 -3.68
N LEU A 11 39.41 14.01 -4.96
CA LEU A 11 38.40 13.20 -5.65
C LEU A 11 38.18 11.85 -4.97
N LEU A 12 39.25 11.21 -4.49
CA LEU A 12 39.15 9.96 -3.74
C LEU A 12 38.37 10.16 -2.42
N VAL A 13 38.65 11.23 -1.68
CA VAL A 13 37.93 11.53 -0.43
C VAL A 13 36.45 11.81 -0.69
N ILE A 14 36.13 12.60 -1.73
CA ILE A 14 34.73 12.87 -2.12
C ILE A 14 34.04 11.56 -2.51
N PHE A 15 34.69 10.72 -3.32
CA PHE A 15 34.15 9.43 -3.72
C PHE A 15 33.86 8.53 -2.50
N ILE A 16 34.80 8.44 -1.56
CA ILE A 16 34.62 7.68 -0.32
C ILE A 16 33.43 8.23 0.49
N PHE A 17 33.32 9.55 0.62
CA PHE A 17 32.22 10.18 1.34
C PHE A 17 30.86 9.88 0.69
N LEU A 18 30.76 10.00 -0.63
CA LEU A 18 29.55 9.67 -1.39
C LEU A 18 29.20 8.18 -1.27
N LEU A 19 30.19 7.30 -1.27
CA LEU A 19 29.99 5.86 -1.08
C LEU A 19 29.43 5.57 0.31
N PHE A 20 30.01 6.13 1.37
CA PHE A 20 29.50 5.98 2.73
C PHE A 20 28.08 6.53 2.87
N TYR A 21 27.81 7.71 2.31
CA TYR A 21 26.47 8.28 2.31
C TYR A 21 25.46 7.38 1.58
N GLY A 22 25.82 6.84 0.41
CA GLY A 22 24.98 5.93 -0.35
C GLY A 22 24.67 4.64 0.42
N ILE A 23 25.68 4.04 1.07
CA ILE A 23 25.50 2.86 1.91
C ILE A 23 24.57 3.16 3.08
N TYR A 24 24.80 4.28 3.78
CA TYR A 24 23.94 4.71 4.89
C TYR A 24 22.49 4.94 4.45
N TYR A 25 22.30 5.61 3.32
CA TYR A 25 20.98 5.85 2.75
C TYR A 25 20.27 4.54 2.41
N CYS A 26 20.94 3.60 1.73
CA CYS A 26 20.37 2.29 1.42
C CYS A 26 20.03 1.49 2.69
N TRP A 27 20.90 1.55 3.71
CA TRP A 27 20.69 0.87 4.99
C TRP A 27 19.42 1.33 5.71
N VAL A 28 19.11 2.63 5.64
CA VAL A 28 17.89 3.19 6.24
C VAL A 28 16.67 2.99 5.34
N SER A 29 16.80 3.21 4.04
CA SER A 29 15.66 3.28 3.11
C SER A 29 15.17 1.90 2.66
N PHE A 30 16.05 0.92 2.42
CA PHE A 30 15.64 -0.38 1.90
C PHE A 30 14.71 -1.16 2.85
N PRO A 31 14.92 -1.16 4.17
CA PRO A 31 13.97 -1.77 5.10
C PRO A 31 12.58 -1.13 5.09
N VAL A 32 12.48 0.18 4.80
CA VAL A 32 11.19 0.87 4.66
C VAL A 32 10.50 0.43 3.37
N ALA A 33 11.23 0.42 2.25
CA ALA A 33 10.70 -0.01 0.96
C ALA A 33 10.18 -1.45 1.00
N THR A 34 11.00 -2.39 1.48
CA THR A 34 10.61 -3.81 1.59
C THR A 34 9.46 -4.02 2.59
N GLY A 35 9.42 -3.28 3.70
CA GLY A 35 8.30 -3.29 4.64
C GLY A 35 7.00 -2.82 4.00
N TYR A 36 7.05 -1.72 3.24
CA TYR A 36 5.92 -1.23 2.46
C TYR A 36 5.46 -2.26 1.42
N GLY A 37 6.38 -2.79 0.61
CA GLY A 37 6.05 -3.76 -0.44
C GLY A 37 5.44 -5.04 0.13
N ALA A 38 6.01 -5.59 1.21
CA ALA A 38 5.44 -6.74 1.91
C ALA A 38 4.03 -6.46 2.43
N LYS A 39 3.82 -5.29 3.06
CA LYS A 39 2.51 -4.91 3.61
C LYS A 39 1.47 -4.73 2.51
N VAL A 40 1.77 -3.94 1.48
CA VAL A 40 0.85 -3.61 0.39
C VAL A 40 0.40 -4.88 -0.33
N LEU A 41 1.34 -5.76 -0.67
CA LEU A 41 1.02 -7.02 -1.31
C LEU A 41 0.20 -7.92 -0.39
N CYS A 42 0.59 -8.03 0.90
CA CYS A 42 -0.13 -8.82 1.89
C CYS A 42 -1.58 -8.35 2.09
N SER A 43 -1.82 -7.04 2.25
CA SER A 43 -3.19 -6.54 2.42
C SER A 43 -4.00 -6.69 1.14
N SER A 44 -3.39 -6.43 -0.02
CA SER A 44 -4.11 -6.52 -1.28
C SER A 44 -4.55 -7.96 -1.60
N ILE A 45 -3.72 -8.96 -1.27
CA ILE A 45 -4.07 -10.37 -1.45
C ILE A 45 -5.07 -10.84 -0.39
N PHE A 46 -4.73 -10.71 0.90
CA PHE A 46 -5.50 -11.38 1.95
C PHE A 46 -6.67 -10.57 2.53
N VAL A 47 -6.65 -9.24 2.37
CA VAL A 47 -7.79 -8.38 2.77
C VAL A 47 -8.68 -8.13 1.56
N SER A 48 -8.10 -7.70 0.43
CA SER A 48 -8.88 -7.29 -0.74
C SER A 48 -9.12 -8.42 -1.75
N GLY A 49 -8.54 -9.61 -1.58
CA GLY A 49 -8.76 -10.74 -2.48
C GLY A 49 -8.18 -10.54 -3.89
N ARG A 50 -7.22 -9.63 -4.05
CA ARG A 50 -6.69 -9.25 -5.37
C ARG A 50 -5.58 -10.18 -5.84
N ASN A 51 -5.44 -10.26 -7.17
CA ASN A 51 -4.40 -11.02 -7.84
C ASN A 51 -3.01 -10.36 -7.68
N GLU A 52 -1.97 -11.17 -7.51
CA GLU A 52 -0.60 -10.72 -7.24
C GLU A 52 0.00 -9.90 -8.39
N GLU A 53 -0.19 -10.33 -9.63
CA GLU A 53 0.34 -9.67 -10.82
C GLU A 53 -0.23 -8.25 -10.99
N ASP A 54 -1.54 -8.09 -10.81
CA ASP A 54 -2.20 -6.77 -10.87
C ASP A 54 -1.67 -5.81 -9.81
N ILE A 55 -1.41 -6.31 -8.60
CA ILE A 55 -0.87 -5.50 -7.51
C ILE A 55 0.56 -5.07 -7.85
N LYS A 56 1.38 -5.97 -8.39
CA LYS A 56 2.74 -5.62 -8.80
C LYS A 56 2.75 -4.54 -9.87
N ALA A 57 1.92 -4.67 -10.89
CA ALA A 57 1.83 -3.71 -12.00
C ALA A 57 1.25 -2.35 -11.59
N GLN A 58 0.26 -2.34 -10.68
CA GLN A 58 -0.48 -1.12 -10.34
C GLN A 58 -0.01 -0.41 -9.07
N GLU A 59 0.57 -1.13 -8.11
CA GLU A 59 0.94 -0.58 -6.79
C GLU A 59 2.45 -0.62 -6.53
N LEU A 60 3.16 -1.57 -7.11
CA LEU A 60 4.58 -1.82 -6.78
C LEU A 60 5.51 -1.56 -7.98
N ASP A 61 4.97 -1.09 -9.10
CA ASP A 61 5.73 -0.79 -10.32
C ASP A 61 6.41 0.59 -10.25
N PHE A 62 7.27 0.76 -9.25
CA PHE A 62 8.17 1.90 -9.15
C PHE A 62 9.44 1.51 -8.42
N THR A 63 10.55 2.19 -8.74
CA THR A 63 11.86 1.86 -8.16
C THR A 63 11.91 2.23 -6.67
N PRO A 64 12.42 1.34 -5.78
CA PRO A 64 13.02 0.03 -6.07
C PRO A 64 12.06 -1.16 -5.90
N LEU A 65 10.76 -0.96 -5.72
CA LEU A 65 9.81 -2.05 -5.47
C LEU A 65 9.56 -2.94 -6.70
N ASN A 66 9.69 -2.39 -7.91
CA ASN A 66 9.57 -3.13 -9.17
C ASN A 66 10.68 -4.18 -9.36
N ILE A 67 11.85 -3.98 -8.74
CA ILE A 67 12.99 -4.90 -8.76
C ILE A 67 13.13 -5.71 -7.47
N ALA A 68 12.20 -5.55 -6.52
CA ALA A 68 12.19 -6.31 -5.28
C ALA A 68 11.70 -7.75 -5.53
N SER A 69 12.17 -8.67 -4.71
CA SER A 69 11.69 -10.06 -4.71
C SER A 69 10.59 -10.22 -3.67
N TYR A 70 9.47 -10.81 -4.09
CA TYR A 70 8.31 -11.08 -3.25
C TYR A 70 8.08 -12.59 -3.14
N LYS A 71 7.76 -13.06 -1.93
CA LYS A 71 7.35 -14.44 -1.67
C LYS A 71 6.05 -14.43 -0.90
N VAL A 72 4.96 -14.82 -1.57
CA VAL A 72 3.65 -15.01 -0.94
C VAL A 72 3.56 -16.44 -0.39
N SER A 73 3.08 -16.57 0.85
CA SER A 73 2.77 -17.85 1.47
C SER A 73 1.30 -17.87 1.85
N TYR A 74 0.49 -18.61 1.07
CA TYR A 74 -0.94 -18.74 1.33
C TYR A 74 -1.23 -19.53 2.61
N ASN A 75 -0.44 -20.58 2.90
CA ASN A 75 -0.58 -21.40 4.11
C ASN A 75 -0.33 -20.59 5.40
N ASP A 76 0.66 -19.71 5.38
CA ASP A 76 1.01 -18.83 6.52
C ASP A 76 0.27 -17.48 6.47
N SER A 77 -0.48 -17.25 5.39
CA SER A 77 -1.11 -15.98 5.04
C SER A 77 -0.15 -14.80 5.23
N SER A 78 0.98 -14.82 4.53
CA SER A 78 2.06 -13.85 4.71
C SER A 78 2.78 -13.52 3.40
N VAL A 79 3.49 -12.39 3.40
CA VAL A 79 4.35 -11.97 2.30
C VAL A 79 5.70 -11.55 2.85
N THR A 80 6.77 -12.05 2.24
CA THR A 80 8.14 -11.60 2.47
C THR A 80 8.62 -10.80 1.26
N CYS A 81 9.23 -9.64 1.50
CA CYS A 81 9.84 -8.79 0.48
C CYS A 81 11.32 -8.56 0.79
N SER A 82 12.15 -8.48 -0.25
CA SER A 82 13.59 -8.19 -0.14
C SER A 82 14.10 -7.44 -1.36
N LEU A 83 15.18 -6.67 -1.18
CA LEU A 83 15.88 -6.00 -2.27
C LEU A 83 17.24 -6.67 -2.46
N PHE A 84 17.43 -7.36 -3.59
CA PHE A 84 18.65 -8.11 -3.89
C PHE A 84 19.08 -9.08 -2.76
N GLY A 85 18.12 -9.66 -2.05
CA GLY A 85 18.37 -10.52 -0.88
C GLY A 85 18.70 -9.79 0.43
N PHE A 86 18.77 -8.46 0.41
CA PHE A 86 18.97 -7.61 1.59
C PHE A 86 17.65 -7.04 2.12
N ALA A 87 17.73 -6.43 3.31
CA ALA A 87 16.64 -5.70 3.95
C ALA A 87 15.33 -6.50 4.00
N ILE A 88 15.39 -7.79 4.33
CA ILE A 88 14.23 -8.68 4.27
C ILE A 88 13.18 -8.23 5.30
N ARG A 89 11.94 -8.03 4.84
CA ARG A 89 10.79 -7.70 5.69
C ARG A 89 9.61 -8.61 5.38
N LYS A 90 8.84 -8.92 6.42
CA LYS A 90 7.67 -9.79 6.33
C LYS A 90 6.42 -9.05 6.83
N ALA A 91 5.31 -9.24 6.14
CA ALA A 91 3.98 -8.88 6.60
C ALA A 91 3.13 -10.14 6.74
N ILE A 92 2.32 -10.19 7.79
CA ILE A 92 1.40 -11.29 8.08
C ILE A 92 -0.02 -10.78 8.07
N TYR A 93 -0.92 -11.55 7.47
CA TYR A 93 -2.35 -11.32 7.55
C TYR A 93 -2.89 -11.88 8.87
N ARG A 94 -3.72 -11.08 9.52
CA ARG A 94 -4.39 -11.39 10.77
C ARG A 94 -5.88 -11.16 10.54
N LYS A 95 -6.66 -12.24 10.56
CA LYS A 95 -8.10 -12.20 10.28
C LYS A 95 -8.79 -11.16 11.17
N GLY A 96 -9.52 -10.23 10.57
CA GLY A 96 -10.19 -9.12 11.26
C GLY A 96 -9.30 -7.93 11.65
N LEU A 97 -7.98 -8.04 11.52
CA LEU A 97 -7.01 -6.98 11.85
C LEU A 97 -6.19 -6.51 10.64
N GLY A 98 -6.31 -7.19 9.51
CA GLY A 98 -5.62 -6.85 8.27
C GLY A 98 -4.17 -7.34 8.22
N ALA A 99 -3.32 -6.66 7.44
CA ALA A 99 -1.91 -7.00 7.29
C ALA A 99 -1.03 -6.21 8.26
N THR A 100 -0.18 -6.91 9.01
CA THR A 100 0.78 -6.31 9.96
C THR A 100 2.21 -6.62 9.54
N VAL A 101 3.07 -5.61 9.48
CA VAL A 101 4.51 -5.80 9.27
C VAL A 101 5.14 -6.35 10.55
N VAL A 102 5.92 -7.42 10.44
CA VAL A 102 6.68 -7.98 11.56
C VAL A 102 7.85 -7.05 11.86
N ASN A 103 7.74 -6.32 12.97
CA ASN A 103 8.74 -5.34 13.40
C ASN A 103 8.78 -5.26 14.93
N GLN A 104 9.99 -5.15 15.49
CA GLN A 104 10.32 -5.08 16.94
C GLN A 104 9.90 -6.31 17.77
N LEU A 105 8.73 -6.88 17.52
CA LEU A 105 8.22 -8.10 18.14
C LEU A 105 8.42 -9.29 17.20
N SER A 106 8.49 -10.49 17.78
CA SER A 106 8.48 -11.71 16.98
C SER A 106 7.12 -11.90 16.32
N GLU A 107 7.11 -12.59 15.18
CA GLU A 107 5.86 -12.95 14.51
C GLU A 107 4.92 -13.73 15.44
N LYS A 108 5.48 -14.62 16.27
CA LYS A 108 4.73 -15.39 17.26
C LYS A 108 4.02 -14.47 18.24
N ASP A 109 4.71 -13.47 18.79
CA ASP A 109 4.12 -12.53 19.74
C ASP A 109 3.03 -11.70 19.08
N ILE A 110 3.26 -11.23 17.85
CA ILE A 110 2.25 -10.48 17.08
C ILE A 110 1.00 -11.32 16.83
N ARG A 111 1.16 -12.60 16.46
CA ARG A 111 0.03 -13.52 16.24
C ARG A 111 -0.74 -13.82 17.53
N LEU A 112 -0.08 -13.81 18.68
CA LEU A 112 -0.70 -14.02 19.99
C LEU A 112 -1.46 -12.79 20.53
N GLN A 113 -1.20 -11.59 19.99
CA GLN A 113 -1.93 -10.39 20.39
C GLN A 113 -3.42 -10.53 20.09
N LYS A 114 -4.24 -10.29 21.12
CA LYS A 114 -5.70 -10.27 21.02
C LYS A 114 -6.19 -8.83 21.06
N PHE A 115 -7.15 -8.53 20.19
CA PHE A 115 -7.84 -7.25 20.13
C PHE A 115 -9.33 -7.49 20.28
N GLY A 116 -10.01 -6.62 21.04
CA GLY A 116 -11.46 -6.60 21.09
C GLY A 116 -11.99 -6.00 19.78
N VAL A 117 -12.19 -6.85 18.77
CA VAL A 117 -12.82 -6.44 17.52
C VAL A 117 -14.32 -6.32 17.76
N ALA A 118 -14.94 -5.25 17.27
CA ALA A 118 -16.39 -5.10 17.33
C ALA A 118 -17.05 -6.34 16.68
N VAL A 119 -18.05 -6.89 17.37
CA VAL A 119 -18.83 -8.01 16.82
C VAL A 119 -19.70 -7.44 15.71
N MET A 120 -19.85 -8.18 14.61
CA MET A 120 -20.81 -7.82 13.58
C MET A 120 -22.22 -7.72 14.20
N PRO A 121 -23.02 -6.72 13.80
CA PRO A 121 -24.40 -6.61 14.27
C PRO A 121 -25.17 -7.91 13.98
N THR A 122 -26.02 -8.33 14.92
CA THR A 122 -26.93 -9.47 14.72
C THR A 122 -28.24 -9.08 14.04
N ILE A 123 -28.45 -7.77 13.84
CA ILE A 123 -29.60 -7.22 13.12
C ILE A 123 -29.34 -7.26 11.62
N ASP A 124 -30.42 -7.37 10.85
CA ASP A 124 -30.38 -7.29 9.40
C ASP A 124 -30.10 -5.85 8.94
N THR A 125 -28.83 -5.56 8.64
CA THR A 125 -28.35 -4.23 8.26
C THR A 125 -28.83 -3.82 6.87
N ASP A 126 -29.21 -4.76 6.00
CA ASP A 126 -29.72 -4.48 4.64
C ASP A 126 -31.07 -3.75 4.66
N THR A 127 -31.76 -3.76 5.81
CA THR A 127 -33.04 -3.06 5.99
C THR A 127 -32.89 -1.64 6.54
N ILE A 128 -31.72 -1.29 7.08
CA ILE A 128 -31.47 -0.04 7.80
C ILE A 128 -30.68 0.92 6.90
N PRO A 129 -31.14 2.17 6.70
CA PRO A 129 -30.41 3.15 5.89
C PRO A 129 -28.97 3.37 6.36
N TRP A 130 -28.05 3.49 5.40
CA TRP A 130 -26.70 3.99 5.67
C TRP A 130 -26.78 5.38 6.34
N PRO A 131 -25.93 5.70 7.34
CA PRO A 131 -24.77 4.93 7.84
C PRO A 131 -25.07 3.94 8.97
N SER A 132 -26.33 3.84 9.41
CA SER A 132 -26.70 2.94 10.52
C SER A 132 -26.88 1.48 10.07
N GLY A 133 -27.04 1.24 8.77
CA GLY A 133 -26.97 -0.07 8.14
C GLY A 133 -26.45 0.05 6.70
N ASP A 134 -26.81 -0.91 5.86
CA ASP A 134 -26.26 -1.09 4.52
C ASP A 134 -27.28 -0.74 3.41
N LYS A 135 -28.50 -0.31 3.78
CA LYS A 135 -29.52 0.08 2.80
C LYS A 135 -29.15 1.40 2.12
N LEU A 136 -28.95 1.33 0.81
CA LEU A 136 -28.72 2.49 -0.07
C LEU A 136 -30.05 3.06 -0.62
N THR A 137 -30.01 4.30 -1.09
CA THR A 137 -31.12 4.96 -1.76
C THR A 137 -31.06 4.75 -3.27
N ASP A 138 -32.19 4.45 -3.92
CA ASP A 138 -32.25 4.19 -5.37
C ASP A 138 -32.22 5.46 -6.25
N SER A 139 -32.18 6.66 -5.65
CA SER A 139 -32.26 7.92 -6.37
C SER A 139 -31.46 9.03 -5.69
N PHE A 140 -30.85 9.90 -6.51
CA PHE A 140 -30.22 11.12 -6.02
C PHE A 140 -31.23 12.10 -5.40
N PRO A 141 -30.86 12.83 -4.34
CA PRO A 141 -31.63 13.96 -3.84
C PRO A 141 -31.92 15.00 -4.93
N SER A 142 -33.10 15.61 -4.90
CA SER A 142 -33.58 16.53 -5.95
C SER A 142 -32.75 17.80 -6.12
N ASN A 143 -31.94 18.15 -5.12
CA ASN A 143 -31.04 19.29 -5.15
C ASN A 143 -29.66 18.97 -5.75
N ILE A 144 -29.46 17.75 -6.28
CA ILE A 144 -28.25 17.31 -6.95
C ILE A 144 -28.48 17.27 -8.45
N ASP A 145 -27.58 17.90 -9.20
CA ASP A 145 -27.47 17.72 -10.64
C ASP A 145 -26.81 16.35 -10.93
N SER A 146 -27.64 15.35 -11.21
CA SER A 146 -27.19 13.98 -11.46
C SER A 146 -26.33 13.86 -12.72
N ILE A 147 -26.56 14.70 -13.72
CA ILE A 147 -25.80 14.70 -14.98
C ILE A 147 -24.40 15.24 -14.72
N ALA A 148 -24.29 16.37 -14.02
CA ALA A 148 -23.00 16.93 -13.64
C ALA A 148 -22.20 15.97 -12.75
N LEU A 149 -22.87 15.30 -11.80
CA LEU A 149 -22.24 14.33 -10.92
C LEU A 149 -21.69 13.12 -11.68
N VAL A 150 -22.51 12.46 -12.50
CA VAL A 150 -22.07 11.28 -13.29
C VAL A 150 -20.91 11.65 -14.20
N ASN A 151 -20.97 12.81 -14.87
CA ASN A 151 -19.86 13.27 -15.70
C ASN A 151 -18.55 13.47 -14.90
N ALA A 152 -18.65 14.03 -13.69
CA ALA A 152 -17.49 14.21 -12.81
C ALA A 152 -16.91 12.86 -12.37
N VAL A 153 -17.77 11.91 -11.99
CA VAL A 153 -17.38 10.53 -11.63
C VAL A 153 -16.67 9.87 -12.81
N ASP A 154 -17.29 9.85 -13.99
CA ASP A 154 -16.72 9.23 -15.19
C ASP A 154 -15.35 9.81 -15.56
N ASN A 155 -15.18 11.13 -15.39
CA ASN A 155 -13.90 11.78 -15.68
C ASN A 155 -12.79 11.37 -14.70
N LEU A 156 -13.11 11.02 -13.45
CA LEU A 156 -12.11 10.54 -12.47
C LEU A 156 -11.58 9.14 -12.81
N PHE A 157 -12.38 8.31 -13.49
CA PHE A 157 -11.99 6.97 -13.92
C PHE A 157 -11.38 6.93 -15.32
N LYS A 158 -11.41 8.04 -16.08
CA LYS A 158 -10.74 8.14 -17.37
C LYS A 158 -9.25 8.38 -17.19
N GLU A 159 -8.46 7.51 -17.82
CA GLU A 159 -7.01 7.67 -17.90
C GLU A 159 -6.64 8.58 -19.08
N MET A 160 -6.58 9.90 -18.81
CA MET A 160 -6.24 10.89 -19.83
C MET A 160 -4.74 10.94 -20.14
N ASP A 161 -3.88 10.68 -19.15
CA ASP A 161 -2.43 10.58 -19.33
C ASP A 161 -2.00 9.10 -19.21
N THR A 162 -1.66 8.49 -20.34
CA THR A 162 -1.18 7.10 -20.37
C THR A 162 0.20 6.93 -19.75
N ALA A 163 1.01 7.99 -19.67
CA ALA A 163 2.32 7.95 -19.02
C ALA A 163 2.21 8.04 -17.49
N ASN A 164 1.20 8.76 -16.99
CA ASN A 164 0.91 8.90 -15.56
C ASN A 164 -0.58 8.67 -15.27
N PRO A 165 -1.06 7.41 -15.33
CA PRO A 165 -2.46 7.12 -15.07
C PRO A 165 -2.84 7.46 -13.62
N ASN A 166 -4.06 7.96 -13.43
CA ASN A 166 -4.66 8.27 -12.14
C ASN A 166 -4.88 7.01 -11.29
N ARG A 167 -5.17 5.87 -11.92
CA ARG A 167 -5.44 4.57 -11.26
C ARG A 167 -6.55 4.68 -10.19
N THR A 168 -7.54 5.53 -10.43
CA THR A 168 -8.71 5.68 -9.55
C THR A 168 -9.42 4.35 -9.40
N ARG A 169 -9.49 3.84 -8.17
CA ARG A 169 -10.03 2.50 -7.89
C ARG A 169 -11.44 2.49 -7.33
N ALA A 170 -11.73 3.48 -6.50
CA ALA A 170 -13.01 3.63 -5.85
C ALA A 170 -13.24 5.11 -5.55
N LEU A 171 -14.50 5.49 -5.61
CA LEU A 171 -15.00 6.79 -5.18
C LEU A 171 -16.25 6.51 -4.34
N ILE A 172 -16.34 7.17 -3.20
CA ILE A 172 -17.55 7.17 -2.37
C ILE A 172 -17.93 8.63 -2.17
N ILE A 173 -19.15 9.00 -2.53
CA ILE A 173 -19.68 10.34 -2.32
C ILE A 173 -20.74 10.24 -1.23
N VAL A 174 -20.61 11.09 -0.21
CA VAL A 174 -21.57 11.17 0.88
C VAL A 174 -22.19 12.55 0.89
N PHE A 175 -23.51 12.63 0.82
CA PHE A 175 -24.27 13.85 0.87
C PHE A 175 -25.45 13.69 1.83
N ASN A 176 -25.62 14.62 2.79
CA ASN A 176 -26.69 14.58 3.79
C ASN A 176 -26.87 13.20 4.45
N ASN A 177 -25.77 12.60 4.90
CA ASN A 177 -25.75 11.27 5.53
C ASN A 177 -26.26 10.13 4.63
N GLN A 178 -26.21 10.28 3.32
CA GLN A 178 -26.51 9.24 2.35
C GLN A 178 -25.32 9.05 1.41
N ILE A 179 -25.00 7.80 1.11
CA ILE A 179 -24.14 7.49 -0.03
C ILE A 179 -24.97 7.74 -1.29
N ILE A 180 -24.41 8.52 -2.19
CA ILE A 180 -24.97 8.83 -3.51
C ILE A 180 -24.02 8.36 -4.59
#